data_AF-A0A7X8UJV5-F1
#
_entry.id   AF-A0A7X8UJV5-F1
#
_cell.length_a   1.000
_cell.length_b   1.000
_cell.length_c   1.000
_cell.angle_alpha   90.00
_cell.angle_beta   90.00
_cell.angle_gamma   90.00
#
_symmetry.space_group_name_H-M   'P 1'
#
loop_
_entity.id
_entity.type
_entity.pdbx_description
1 polymer ?
#
loop_
_entity_poly.entity_id
_entity_poly.type
_entity_poly.pdbx_seq_one_letter_code
_entity_poly.pdbx_strand_id
1 'polypeptide(L)'
;MDAKQMTPSLVASEPVSPSWPEDTIVAISTAIGAGAIGIVRLSGPDAIPLAGAVFRPQRSAPLGAEETYSLLYGHVVDPDTSEMIDEGLMAVMRKPRSYTREDVVELHCHGGVAAQRAVLRLLIRSGARSAEPGEFTRRAFHNGRIDLAQAESVAAIVAARSTAALRASVRQLNGGLSERLQATRRCLIGLLAQIEATVDFSDEDVEELDWESLGGQLSSVESDLGRLLDTAFVGRALSQGVRTAIVGKPNVGKSSLLNALLMRERAIVSDIPGTTRDTVEELVEIGGIPIQLVDTAGLRSSGDHVERLGVSRSVEAMEQADLILVVVDLAAGWDEADRRLLSGLDPRRSIVIGNKADLVEDAQALLCDLAECLGLLSRERLNDEHGKACGKTGLSLEAGWRIVAVSALTGHGLEDLRLLIQETAAEGHEFCLDEPILANERHRALVQESFEWTGSAIAGVARRAGEELVCEDLRSAVGALGRITGEELTPDLLDEIFSRFCLGK
;
A
#
# COMPACT_ATOMS: atom_id res chain seq x y z
N MET A 1 29.70 9.98 -51.60
CA MET A 1 28.58 9.40 -52.35
C MET A 1 28.88 7.91 -52.41
N ASP A 2 28.31 7.00 -51.64
CA ASP A 2 27.06 7.01 -50.90
C ASP A 2 27.19 6.19 -49.60
N ALA A 3 26.75 6.78 -48.49
CA ALA A 3 26.46 6.08 -47.26
C ALA A 3 25.03 5.55 -47.36
N LYS A 4 24.86 4.24 -47.55
CA LYS A 4 23.57 3.57 -47.36
C LYS A 4 23.55 2.94 -45.97
N GLN A 5 22.65 3.50 -45.17
CA GLN A 5 22.23 3.12 -43.84
C GLN A 5 21.91 1.62 -43.75
N MET A 6 22.60 0.90 -42.87
CA MET A 6 22.11 -0.31 -42.23
C MET A 6 21.81 0.06 -40.78
N THR A 7 20.55 0.39 -40.51
CA THR A 7 20.00 0.39 -39.15
C THR A 7 19.73 -1.06 -38.75
N PRO A 8 20.19 -1.55 -37.59
CA PRO A 8 19.73 -2.84 -37.08
C PRO A 8 18.26 -2.68 -36.69
N SER A 9 17.38 -3.43 -37.35
CA SER A 9 16.01 -3.60 -36.91
C SER A 9 16.03 -4.34 -35.57
N LEU A 10 15.79 -3.63 -34.48
CA LEU A 10 15.35 -4.21 -33.22
C LEU A 10 14.05 -4.97 -33.52
N VAL A 11 14.16 -6.29 -33.64
CA VAL A 11 13.00 -7.18 -33.63
C VAL A 11 12.39 -7.02 -32.25
N ALA A 12 11.26 -6.32 -32.17
CA ALA A 12 10.40 -6.38 -31.02
C ALA A 12 10.04 -7.85 -30.82
N SER A 13 10.48 -8.44 -29.71
CA SER A 13 10.01 -9.75 -29.29
C SER A 13 8.50 -9.68 -29.16
N GLU A 14 7.79 -10.41 -30.03
CA GLU A 14 6.35 -10.63 -29.84
C GLU A 14 6.14 -11.29 -28.48
N PRO A 15 5.21 -10.80 -27.65
CA PRO A 15 4.97 -11.41 -26.36
C PRO A 15 4.36 -12.80 -26.58
N VAL A 16 5.17 -13.83 -26.31
CA VAL A 16 4.70 -15.21 -26.21
C VAL A 16 3.76 -15.26 -25.02
N SER A 17 2.45 -15.18 -25.27
CA SER A 17 1.43 -15.57 -24.31
C SER A 17 0.46 -16.53 -24.99
N PRO A 18 0.02 -17.61 -24.33
CA PRO A 18 -1.02 -18.48 -24.85
C PRO A 18 -2.27 -17.64 -25.14
N SER A 19 -2.97 -17.96 -26.24
CA SER A 19 -4.14 -17.22 -26.74
C SER A 19 -5.05 -16.76 -25.60
N TRP A 20 -5.01 -15.47 -25.31
CA TRP A 20 -5.90 -14.84 -24.33
C TRP A 20 -7.35 -14.99 -24.81
N PRO A 21 -8.33 -15.27 -23.92
CA PRO A 21 -9.72 -15.46 -24.36
C PRO A 21 -10.25 -14.19 -25.04
N GLU A 22 -10.68 -14.30 -26.30
CA GLU A 22 -11.37 -13.23 -27.04
C GLU A 22 -12.88 -13.22 -26.75
N ASP A 23 -13.27 -13.40 -25.49
CA ASP A 23 -14.66 -13.37 -25.07
C ASP A 23 -15.05 -12.01 -24.48
N THR A 24 -16.36 -11.77 -24.35
CA THR A 24 -16.88 -10.57 -23.70
C THR A 24 -17.32 -10.87 -22.28
N ILE A 25 -16.74 -10.16 -21.31
CA ILE A 25 -17.05 -10.31 -19.89
C ILE A 25 -17.99 -9.24 -19.39
N VAL A 26 -18.76 -9.58 -18.35
CA VAL A 26 -19.66 -8.66 -17.64
C VAL A 26 -19.53 -8.81 -16.13
N ALA A 27 -19.60 -7.69 -15.40
CA ALA A 27 -19.73 -7.67 -13.95
C ALA A 27 -20.40 -6.39 -13.45
N ILE A 28 -20.87 -6.42 -12.20
CA ILE A 28 -21.25 -5.21 -11.46
C ILE A 28 -19.95 -4.53 -10.98
N SER A 29 -19.75 -3.25 -11.30
CA SER A 29 -18.55 -2.47 -10.97
C SER A 29 -18.75 -1.49 -9.80
N THR A 30 -19.93 -1.48 -9.18
CA THR A 30 -20.25 -0.68 -7.98
C THR A 30 -20.36 -1.56 -6.74
N ALA A 31 -20.12 -0.97 -5.56
CA ALA A 31 -20.33 -1.66 -4.29
C ALA A 31 -21.77 -2.22 -4.19
N ILE A 32 -21.89 -3.45 -3.69
CA ILE A 32 -23.18 -4.10 -3.50
C ILE A 32 -23.86 -3.46 -2.29
N GLY A 33 -25.03 -2.84 -2.50
CA GLY A 33 -25.77 -2.16 -1.44
C GLY A 33 -26.87 -1.28 -2.00
N ALA A 34 -27.50 -0.49 -1.13
CA ALA A 34 -28.43 0.55 -1.56
C ALA A 34 -27.64 1.78 -2.01
N GLY A 35 -27.59 2.02 -3.32
CA GLY A 35 -27.03 3.22 -3.92
C GLY A 35 -28.03 3.89 -4.87
N ALA A 36 -27.79 5.15 -5.21
CA ALA A 36 -28.59 5.83 -6.24
C ALA A 36 -28.33 5.23 -7.63
N ILE A 37 -27.07 4.88 -7.92
CA ILE A 37 -26.61 4.39 -9.23
C ILE A 37 -25.84 3.07 -9.04
N GLY A 38 -26.10 2.12 -9.92
CA GLY A 38 -25.35 0.88 -10.06
C GLY A 38 -24.74 0.79 -11.45
N ILE A 39 -23.52 0.27 -11.57
CA ILE A 39 -22.83 0.15 -12.86
C ILE A 39 -22.65 -1.33 -13.19
N VAL A 40 -23.14 -1.75 -14.36
CA VAL A 40 -22.84 -3.05 -14.95
C VAL A 40 -21.94 -2.82 -16.17
N ARG A 41 -20.71 -3.35 -16.12
CA ARG A 41 -19.67 -3.12 -17.12
C ARG A 41 -19.46 -4.35 -17.98
N LEU A 42 -19.35 -4.13 -19.30
CA LEU A 42 -18.93 -5.09 -20.32
C LEU A 42 -17.53 -4.74 -20.82
N SER A 43 -16.71 -5.75 -21.13
CA SER A 43 -15.43 -5.59 -21.85
C SER A 43 -15.19 -6.76 -22.78
N GLY A 44 -14.81 -6.50 -24.03
CA GLY A 44 -14.49 -7.51 -25.03
C GLY A 44 -15.01 -7.17 -26.43
N PRO A 45 -14.80 -8.05 -27.42
CA PRO A 45 -15.12 -7.78 -28.82
C PRO A 45 -16.62 -7.55 -29.07
N ASP A 46 -17.50 -8.15 -28.27
CA ASP A 46 -18.96 -8.06 -28.41
C ASP A 46 -19.60 -7.10 -27.40
N ALA A 47 -18.82 -6.31 -26.64
CA ALA A 47 -19.35 -5.41 -25.61
C ALA A 47 -20.39 -4.43 -26.17
N ILE A 48 -20.13 -3.84 -27.34
CA ILE A 48 -21.02 -2.89 -28.00
C ILE A 48 -22.23 -3.59 -28.65
N PRO A 49 -22.05 -4.67 -29.45
CA PRO A 49 -23.18 -5.45 -29.96
C PRO A 49 -24.14 -5.94 -28.87
N LEU A 50 -23.62 -6.52 -27.79
CA LEU A 50 -24.43 -7.05 -26.69
C LEU A 50 -25.19 -5.94 -25.96
N ALA A 51 -24.53 -4.84 -25.64
CA ALA A 51 -25.20 -3.69 -25.03
C ALA A 51 -26.27 -3.09 -25.96
N GLY A 52 -26.00 -3.00 -27.26
CA GLY A 52 -26.95 -2.50 -28.26
C GLY A 52 -28.19 -3.39 -28.45
N ALA A 53 -28.08 -4.70 -28.16
CA ALA A 53 -29.21 -5.62 -28.18
C ALA A 53 -30.18 -5.38 -27.01
N VAL A 54 -29.65 -4.98 -25.85
CA VAL A 54 -30.42 -4.83 -24.60
C VAL A 54 -30.74 -3.38 -24.23
N PHE A 55 -30.14 -2.39 -24.90
CA PHE A 55 -30.35 -0.97 -24.60
C PHE A 55 -31.06 -0.25 -25.74
N ARG A 56 -32.12 0.48 -25.41
CA ARG A 56 -32.89 1.32 -26.33
C ARG A 56 -32.61 2.80 -26.05
N PRO A 57 -31.72 3.45 -26.81
CA PRO A 57 -31.44 4.87 -26.62
C PRO A 57 -32.65 5.72 -27.03
N GLN A 58 -32.87 6.84 -26.33
CA GLN A 58 -33.97 7.76 -26.68
C GLN A 58 -33.70 8.53 -27.99
N ARG A 59 -32.43 8.69 -28.36
CA ARG A 59 -32.06 9.38 -29.61
C ARG A 59 -32.36 8.52 -30.84
N SER A 60 -32.71 9.18 -31.93
CA SER A 60 -33.11 8.54 -33.19
C SER A 60 -31.95 7.97 -34.01
N ALA A 61 -30.72 8.47 -33.80
CA ALA A 61 -29.54 8.07 -34.55
C ALA A 61 -28.68 7.06 -33.76
N PRO A 62 -28.16 5.99 -34.41
CA PRO A 62 -27.20 5.07 -33.78
C PRO A 62 -25.85 5.77 -33.51
N LEU A 63 -24.99 5.16 -32.68
CA LEU A 63 -23.61 5.66 -32.48
C LEU A 63 -22.86 5.57 -33.79
N GLY A 64 -22.23 6.69 -34.18
CA GLY A 64 -21.23 6.67 -35.22
C GLY A 64 -20.16 5.62 -34.90
N ALA A 65 -19.57 5.03 -35.94
CA ALA A 65 -18.51 4.02 -35.78
C ALA A 65 -17.28 4.57 -35.02
N GLU A 66 -17.03 5.88 -35.15
CA GLU A 66 -15.92 6.61 -34.53
C GLU A 66 -16.27 7.24 -33.16
N GLU A 67 -17.57 7.28 -32.79
CA GLU A 67 -18.02 7.89 -31.54
C GLU A 67 -17.59 7.03 -30.33
N THR A 68 -16.76 7.61 -29.46
CA THR A 68 -16.28 7.04 -28.19
C THR A 68 -16.46 8.07 -27.07
N TYR A 69 -16.33 7.64 -25.81
CA TYR A 69 -16.58 8.48 -24.62
C TYR A 69 -17.96 9.15 -24.65
N SER A 70 -18.94 8.44 -25.20
CA SER A 70 -20.30 8.93 -25.42
C SER A 70 -21.24 8.40 -24.35
N LEU A 71 -22.17 9.24 -23.88
CA LEU A 71 -23.18 8.90 -22.89
C LEU A 71 -24.56 8.99 -23.52
N LEU A 72 -25.34 7.93 -23.41
CA LEU A 72 -26.66 7.80 -24.02
C LEU A 72 -27.71 7.57 -22.95
N TYR A 73 -28.77 8.37 -22.96
CA TYR A 73 -29.96 8.12 -22.14
C TYR A 73 -30.94 7.18 -22.87
N GLY A 74 -31.57 6.29 -22.11
CA GLY A 74 -32.49 5.30 -22.65
C GLY A 74 -32.95 4.27 -21.62
N HIS A 75 -33.36 3.11 -22.11
CA HIS A 75 -33.94 2.03 -21.29
C HIS A 75 -33.22 0.72 -21.55
N VAL A 76 -33.00 -0.06 -20.50
CA VAL A 76 -32.63 -1.47 -20.60
C VAL A 76 -33.91 -2.28 -20.81
N VAL A 77 -33.94 -3.04 -21.89
CA VAL A 77 -35.12 -3.79 -22.34
C VAL A 77 -34.73 -5.22 -22.63
N ASP A 78 -35.54 -6.16 -22.16
CA ASP A 78 -35.40 -7.57 -22.51
C ASP A 78 -35.75 -7.77 -24.00
N PRO A 79 -34.82 -8.26 -24.84
CA PRO A 79 -35.05 -8.40 -26.27
C PRO A 79 -36.11 -9.46 -26.61
N ASP A 80 -36.34 -10.43 -25.74
CA ASP A 80 -37.28 -11.53 -25.98
C ASP A 80 -38.71 -11.14 -25.61
N THR A 81 -38.88 -10.42 -24.49
CA THR A 81 -40.21 -10.07 -23.95
C THR A 81 -40.62 -8.63 -24.26
N SER A 82 -39.68 -7.78 -24.69
CA SER A 82 -39.85 -6.32 -24.78
C SER A 82 -40.20 -5.64 -23.44
N GLU A 83 -39.98 -6.32 -22.32
CA GLU A 83 -40.19 -5.76 -20.98
C GLU A 83 -39.08 -4.76 -20.64
N MET A 84 -39.46 -3.60 -20.12
CA MET A 84 -38.52 -2.62 -19.59
C MET A 84 -37.98 -3.11 -18.24
N ILE A 85 -36.67 -3.36 -18.17
CA ILE A 85 -36.00 -3.76 -16.93
C ILE A 85 -35.67 -2.53 -16.09
N ASP A 86 -35.10 -1.51 -16.73
CA ASP A 86 -34.70 -0.29 -16.04
C ASP A 86 -34.56 0.90 -17.00
N GLU A 87 -34.57 2.09 -16.43
CA GLU A 87 -34.23 3.36 -17.09
C GLU A 87 -32.82 3.78 -16.65
N GLY A 88 -31.98 4.26 -17.58
CA GLY A 88 -30.61 4.59 -17.23
C GLY A 88 -29.78 5.19 -18.35
N LEU A 89 -28.46 5.17 -18.14
CA LEU A 89 -27.47 5.69 -19.09
C LEU A 89 -26.59 4.55 -19.60
N MET A 90 -26.15 4.66 -20.86
CA MET A 90 -25.14 3.79 -21.45
C MET A 90 -23.92 4.62 -21.83
N ALA A 91 -22.76 4.30 -21.24
CA ALA A 91 -21.48 4.90 -21.59
C ALA A 91 -20.70 3.95 -22.52
N VAL A 92 -20.17 4.47 -23.63
CA VAL A 92 -19.43 3.68 -24.62
C VAL A 92 -17.99 4.17 -24.76
N MET A 93 -17.04 3.26 -24.61
CA MET A 93 -15.60 3.49 -24.75
C MET A 93 -15.03 2.47 -25.74
N ARG A 94 -14.62 2.92 -26.93
CA ARG A 94 -14.08 2.05 -27.97
C ARG A 94 -12.58 1.81 -27.80
N LYS A 95 -12.09 0.64 -28.20
CA LYS A 95 -10.66 0.31 -28.23
C LYS A 95 -9.86 1.29 -29.11
N PRO A 96 -8.59 1.57 -28.78
CA PRO A 96 -7.86 1.18 -27.57
C PRO A 96 -8.14 2.15 -26.39
N ARG A 97 -9.13 3.04 -26.52
CA ARG A 97 -9.41 4.18 -25.65
C ARG A 97 -10.37 3.80 -24.52
N SER A 98 -10.02 2.76 -23.78
CA SER A 98 -10.81 2.23 -22.66
C SER A 98 -9.91 1.72 -21.54
N TYR A 99 -10.50 1.33 -20.40
CA TYR A 99 -9.73 0.80 -19.28
C TYR A 99 -9.01 -0.52 -19.62
N THR A 100 -9.65 -1.42 -20.36
CA THR A 100 -9.04 -2.69 -20.76
C THR A 100 -8.28 -2.61 -22.08
N ARG A 101 -8.35 -1.47 -22.79
CA ARG A 101 -7.99 -1.31 -24.22
C ARG A 101 -8.84 -2.13 -25.19
N GLU A 102 -9.91 -2.77 -24.73
CA GLU A 102 -10.94 -3.39 -25.56
C GLU A 102 -12.13 -2.43 -25.75
N ASP A 103 -13.15 -2.85 -26.49
CA ASP A 103 -14.43 -2.14 -26.42
C ASP A 103 -15.05 -2.37 -25.03
N VAL A 104 -15.46 -1.28 -24.38
CA VAL A 104 -16.06 -1.27 -23.04
C VAL A 104 -17.38 -0.51 -23.10
N VAL A 105 -18.41 -1.11 -22.51
CA VAL A 105 -19.70 -0.45 -22.31
C VAL A 105 -20.06 -0.52 -20.84
N GLU A 106 -20.58 0.58 -20.29
CA GLU A 106 -21.15 0.63 -18.95
C GLU A 106 -22.62 0.99 -19.01
N LEU A 107 -23.46 0.17 -18.36
CA LEU A 107 -24.86 0.46 -18.12
C LEU A 107 -25.02 1.01 -16.70
N HIS A 108 -25.39 2.28 -16.61
CA HIS A 108 -25.64 3.00 -15.36
C HIS A 108 -27.13 2.91 -15.07
N CYS A 109 -27.48 1.96 -14.20
CA CYS A 109 -28.83 1.60 -13.80
C CYS A 109 -29.12 2.13 -12.39
N HIS A 110 -30.37 1.98 -11.91
CA HIS A 110 -30.68 2.28 -10.52
C HIS A 110 -29.87 1.40 -9.58
N GLY A 111 -29.31 1.98 -8.51
CA GLY A 111 -28.36 1.30 -7.62
C GLY A 111 -28.97 0.23 -6.71
N GLY A 112 -30.25 -0.12 -6.87
CA GLY A 112 -30.86 -1.24 -6.14
C GLY A 112 -30.28 -2.59 -6.57
N VAL A 113 -30.07 -3.49 -5.60
CA VAL A 113 -29.51 -4.85 -5.85
C VAL A 113 -30.34 -5.63 -6.88
N ALA A 114 -31.66 -5.45 -6.91
CA ALA A 114 -32.54 -6.12 -7.86
C ALA A 114 -32.33 -5.65 -9.30
N ALA A 115 -32.23 -4.33 -9.52
CA ALA A 115 -32.00 -3.74 -10.84
C ALA A 115 -30.66 -4.19 -11.42
N GLN A 116 -29.57 -4.04 -10.65
CA GLN A 116 -28.23 -4.45 -11.08
C GLN A 116 -28.16 -5.95 -11.44
N ARG A 117 -28.79 -6.81 -10.63
CA ARG A 117 -28.85 -8.27 -10.90
C ARG A 117 -29.69 -8.60 -12.14
N ALA A 118 -30.77 -7.88 -12.38
CA ALA A 118 -31.61 -8.08 -13.57
C ALA A 118 -30.82 -7.74 -14.84
N VAL A 119 -30.14 -6.58 -14.87
CA VAL A 119 -29.29 -6.16 -15.99
C VAL A 119 -28.13 -7.14 -16.21
N LEU A 120 -27.43 -7.55 -15.14
CA LEU A 120 -26.35 -8.53 -15.23
C LEU A 120 -26.82 -9.85 -15.83
N ARG A 121 -27.94 -10.41 -15.34
CA ARG A 121 -28.51 -11.66 -15.86
C ARG A 121 -28.93 -11.55 -17.32
N LEU A 122 -29.51 -10.40 -17.70
CA LEU A 122 -29.89 -10.15 -19.07
C LEU A 122 -28.65 -10.21 -19.99
N LEU A 123 -27.58 -9.50 -19.63
CA LEU A 123 -26.33 -9.49 -20.40
C LEU A 123 -25.68 -10.88 -20.50
N ILE A 124 -25.69 -11.66 -19.41
CA ILE A 124 -25.18 -13.04 -19.43
C ILE A 124 -26.01 -13.90 -20.39
N ARG A 125 -27.34 -13.81 -20.32
CA ARG A 125 -28.23 -14.54 -21.24
C ARG A 125 -28.03 -14.12 -22.69
N SER A 126 -27.69 -12.86 -22.93
CA SER A 126 -27.41 -12.33 -24.28
C SER A 126 -26.06 -12.76 -24.85
N GLY A 127 -25.17 -13.36 -24.04
CA GLY A 127 -23.90 -13.95 -24.53
C GLY A 127 -22.65 -13.49 -23.80
N ALA A 128 -22.73 -12.58 -22.83
CA ALA A 128 -21.56 -12.21 -22.02
C ALA A 128 -21.23 -13.30 -20.99
N ARG A 129 -19.94 -13.55 -20.73
CA ARG A 129 -19.51 -14.38 -19.59
C ARG A 129 -19.40 -13.53 -18.32
N SER A 130 -19.71 -14.09 -17.16
CA SER A 130 -19.37 -13.43 -15.89
C SER A 130 -17.85 -13.26 -15.76
N ALA A 131 -17.39 -12.05 -15.44
CA ALA A 131 -15.98 -11.80 -15.19
C ALA A 131 -15.47 -12.56 -13.94
N GLU A 132 -14.20 -12.94 -13.97
CA GLU A 132 -13.46 -13.43 -12.80
C GLU A 132 -12.97 -12.23 -11.93
N PRO A 133 -12.60 -12.48 -10.65
CA PRO A 133 -11.97 -11.46 -9.81
C PRO A 133 -10.75 -10.84 -10.50
N GLY A 134 -10.68 -9.50 -10.51
CA GLY A 134 -9.57 -8.77 -11.13
C GLY A 134 -9.47 -8.85 -12.66
N GLU A 135 -10.38 -9.55 -13.36
CA GLU A 135 -10.22 -9.85 -14.78
C GLU A 135 -10.14 -8.59 -15.65
N PHE A 136 -10.89 -7.53 -15.34
CA PHE A 136 -10.79 -6.25 -16.05
C PHE A 136 -9.38 -5.64 -15.93
N THR A 137 -8.81 -5.67 -14.72
CA THR A 137 -7.45 -5.16 -14.47
C THR A 137 -6.41 -6.06 -15.15
N ARG A 138 -6.61 -7.38 -15.12
CA ARG A 138 -5.78 -8.38 -15.82
C ARG A 138 -5.75 -8.13 -17.33
N ARG A 139 -6.91 -7.85 -17.96
CA ARG A 139 -6.98 -7.47 -19.38
C ARG A 139 -6.26 -6.16 -19.69
N ALA A 140 -6.37 -5.17 -18.80
CA ALA A 140 -5.64 -3.91 -18.96
C ALA A 140 -4.11 -4.12 -18.93
N PHE A 141 -3.64 -5.03 -18.08
CA PHE A 141 -2.23 -5.45 -18.02
C PHE A 141 -1.81 -6.18 -19.31
N HIS A 142 -2.53 -7.24 -19.73
CA HIS A 142 -2.20 -7.99 -20.95
C HIS A 142 -2.19 -7.13 -22.21
N ASN A 143 -3.10 -6.15 -22.30
CA ASN A 143 -3.14 -5.22 -23.43
C ASN A 143 -2.10 -4.09 -23.33
N GLY A 144 -1.19 -4.13 -22.36
CA GLY A 144 -0.07 -3.21 -22.19
C GLY A 144 -0.48 -1.80 -21.78
N ARG A 145 -1.65 -1.63 -21.16
CA ARG A 145 -2.11 -0.32 -20.64
C ARG A 145 -1.41 0.05 -19.35
N ILE A 146 -1.21 -0.94 -18.50
CA ILE A 146 -0.61 -0.83 -17.18
C ILE A 146 0.38 -1.97 -17.01
N ASP A 147 1.41 -1.78 -16.19
CA ASP A 147 2.28 -2.85 -15.73
C ASP A 147 1.72 -3.53 -14.47
N LEU A 148 2.41 -4.55 -13.96
CA LEU A 148 1.93 -5.34 -12.81
C LEU A 148 1.93 -4.53 -11.49
N ALA A 149 2.91 -3.65 -11.30
CA ALA A 149 2.98 -2.79 -10.12
C ALA A 149 1.86 -1.74 -10.10
N GLN A 150 1.48 -1.22 -11.28
CA GLN A 150 0.34 -0.35 -11.48
C GLN A 150 -0.98 -1.10 -11.29
N ALA A 151 -1.07 -2.35 -11.74
CA ALA A 151 -2.24 -3.20 -11.49
C ALA A 151 -2.50 -3.37 -9.99
N GLU A 152 -1.50 -3.76 -9.21
CA GLU A 152 -1.60 -3.87 -7.74
C GLU A 152 -1.95 -2.53 -7.07
N SER A 153 -1.51 -1.40 -7.64
CA SER A 153 -1.89 -0.07 -7.15
C SER A 153 -3.39 0.21 -7.29
N VAL A 154 -4.08 -0.38 -8.27
CA VAL A 154 -5.55 -0.26 -8.40
C VAL A 154 -6.25 -0.87 -7.18
N ALA A 155 -5.83 -2.06 -6.73
CA ALA A 155 -6.37 -2.66 -5.52
C ALA A 155 -6.02 -1.83 -4.27
N ALA A 156 -4.79 -1.33 -4.19
CA ALA A 156 -4.34 -0.50 -3.08
C ALA A 156 -5.16 0.81 -2.94
N ILE A 157 -5.54 1.45 -4.06
CA ILE A 157 -6.41 2.64 -4.07
C ILE A 157 -7.79 2.33 -3.49
N VAL A 158 -8.39 1.21 -3.89
CA VAL A 158 -9.72 0.81 -3.40
C VAL A 158 -9.68 0.46 -1.92
N ALA A 159 -8.58 -0.14 -1.46
CA ALA A 159 -8.39 -0.54 -0.06
C ALA A 159 -7.87 0.58 0.84
N ALA A 160 -7.44 1.73 0.30
CA ALA A 160 -6.77 2.79 1.03
C ALA A 160 -7.64 3.32 2.18
N ARG A 161 -7.09 3.30 3.39
CA ARG A 161 -7.79 3.72 4.62
C ARG A 161 -7.45 5.13 5.07
N SER A 162 -6.38 5.74 4.56
CA SER A 162 -6.00 7.11 4.89
C SER A 162 -5.74 7.96 3.65
N THR A 163 -5.71 9.28 3.84
CA THR A 163 -5.40 10.21 2.74
C THR A 163 -3.97 10.01 2.22
N ALA A 164 -3.02 9.71 3.10
CA ALA A 164 -1.64 9.48 2.71
C ALA A 164 -1.46 8.15 1.96
N ALA A 165 -2.14 7.08 2.40
CA ALA A 165 -2.13 5.80 1.69
C ALA A 165 -2.70 5.95 0.27
N LEU A 166 -3.83 6.65 0.13
CA LEU A 166 -4.42 6.94 -1.18
C LEU A 166 -3.45 7.72 -2.08
N ARG A 167 -2.79 8.76 -1.56
CA ARG A 167 -1.81 9.55 -2.31
C ARG A 167 -0.63 8.70 -2.77
N ALA A 168 -0.10 7.85 -1.91
CA ALA A 168 1.00 6.93 -2.25
C ALA A 168 0.57 5.96 -3.37
N SER A 169 -0.61 5.34 -3.26
CA SER A 169 -1.11 4.41 -4.28
C SER A 169 -1.42 5.10 -5.62
N VAL A 170 -1.93 6.34 -5.62
CA VAL A 170 -2.14 7.11 -6.86
C VAL A 170 -0.82 7.45 -7.55
N ARG A 171 0.23 7.79 -6.80
CA ARG A 171 1.57 8.04 -7.37
C ARG A 171 2.16 6.78 -7.99
N GLN A 172 1.99 5.64 -7.33
CA GLN A 172 2.42 4.35 -7.88
C GLN A 172 1.65 3.99 -9.15
N LEU A 173 0.32 4.23 -9.18
CA LEU A 173 -0.49 4.04 -10.38
C LEU A 173 -0.01 4.91 -11.56
N ASN A 174 0.48 6.12 -11.30
CA ASN A 174 1.07 6.99 -12.33
C ASN A 174 2.44 6.51 -12.84
N GLY A 175 2.97 5.40 -12.33
CA GLY A 175 4.18 4.75 -12.84
C GLY A 175 5.47 5.16 -12.14
N GLY A 176 5.44 6.01 -11.11
CA GLY A 176 6.67 6.52 -10.48
C GLY A 176 7.58 5.44 -9.89
N LEU A 177 7.00 4.38 -9.31
CA LEU A 177 7.77 3.22 -8.84
C LEU A 177 8.33 2.41 -10.02
N SER A 178 7.51 2.15 -11.03
CA SER A 178 7.89 1.39 -12.22
C SER A 178 9.03 2.07 -12.97
N GLU A 179 8.98 3.39 -13.17
CA GLU A 179 10.04 4.16 -13.82
C GLU A 179 11.38 4.03 -13.08
N ARG A 180 11.36 4.10 -11.74
CA ARG A 180 12.55 3.96 -10.90
C ARG A 180 13.12 2.54 -10.97
N LEU A 181 12.28 1.51 -10.80
CA LEU A 181 12.71 0.11 -10.89
C LEU A 181 13.23 -0.24 -12.30
N GLN A 182 12.59 0.26 -13.35
CA GLN A 182 13.06 0.07 -14.72
C GLN A 182 14.38 0.76 -15.01
N ALA A 183 14.63 1.94 -14.43
CA ALA A 183 15.92 2.60 -14.53
C ALA A 183 17.03 1.74 -13.90
N THR A 184 16.80 1.23 -12.69
CA THR A 184 17.73 0.33 -12.01
C THR A 184 17.95 -0.97 -12.79
N ARG A 185 16.87 -1.60 -13.28
CA ARG A 185 16.94 -2.82 -14.09
C ARG A 185 17.71 -2.61 -15.40
N ARG A 186 17.50 -1.49 -16.09
CA ARG A 186 18.27 -1.14 -17.30
C ARG A 186 19.76 -1.00 -17.02
N CYS A 187 20.13 -0.44 -15.86
CA CYS A 187 21.53 -0.37 -15.45
C CYS A 187 22.12 -1.77 -15.28
N LEU A 188 21.46 -2.64 -14.51
CA LEU A 188 21.89 -4.04 -14.31
C LEU A 188 22.01 -4.82 -15.63
N ILE A 189 21.06 -4.67 -16.54
CA ILE A 189 21.14 -5.29 -17.88
C ILE A 189 22.36 -4.79 -18.65
N GLY A 190 22.65 -3.49 -18.59
CA GLY A 190 23.83 -2.91 -19.21
C GLY A 190 25.14 -3.46 -18.65
N LEU A 191 25.21 -3.68 -17.33
CA LEU A 191 26.36 -4.31 -16.66
C LEU A 191 26.50 -5.78 -17.06
N LEU A 192 25.39 -6.52 -17.06
CA LEU A 192 25.35 -7.91 -17.48
C LEU A 192 25.86 -8.07 -18.92
N ALA A 193 25.39 -7.23 -19.85
CA ALA A 193 25.80 -7.27 -21.24
C ALA A 193 27.30 -6.98 -21.44
N GLN A 194 27.92 -6.15 -20.59
CA GLN A 194 29.37 -5.91 -20.64
C GLN A 194 30.16 -7.16 -20.29
N ILE A 195 29.76 -7.88 -19.22
CA ILE A 195 30.45 -9.09 -18.78
C ILE A 195 30.18 -10.25 -19.75
N GLU A 196 28.94 -10.41 -20.24
CA GLU A 196 28.60 -11.44 -21.22
C GLU A 196 29.40 -11.29 -22.52
N ALA A 197 29.64 -10.06 -22.98
CA ALA A 197 30.49 -9.81 -24.15
C ALA A 197 31.94 -10.26 -23.95
N THR A 198 32.47 -10.23 -22.73
CA THR A 198 33.83 -10.72 -22.45
C THR A 198 33.87 -12.24 -22.38
N VAL A 199 32.85 -12.86 -21.77
CA VAL A 199 32.74 -14.32 -21.66
C VAL A 199 32.60 -14.97 -23.05
N ASP A 200 31.75 -14.42 -23.91
CA ASP A 200 31.43 -15.02 -25.22
C ASP A 200 32.56 -14.84 -26.27
N PHE A 201 33.44 -13.85 -26.08
CA PHE A 201 34.44 -13.44 -27.08
C PHE A 201 35.88 -13.40 -26.53
N SER A 202 36.20 -14.21 -25.51
CA SER A 202 37.51 -14.23 -24.83
C SER A 202 38.74 -14.49 -25.74
N ASP A 203 38.53 -14.96 -26.97
CA ASP A 203 39.56 -15.28 -27.96
C ASP A 203 39.72 -14.21 -29.07
N GLU A 204 38.82 -13.22 -29.12
CA GLU A 204 38.91 -12.05 -30.01
C GLU A 204 39.52 -10.88 -29.22
N ASP A 205 40.12 -9.88 -29.87
CA ASP A 205 40.76 -8.70 -29.23
C ASP A 205 39.72 -7.80 -28.51
N VAL A 206 39.00 -8.34 -27.53
CA VAL A 206 37.99 -7.65 -26.71
C VAL A 206 38.70 -6.85 -25.64
N GLU A 207 38.20 -5.65 -25.38
CA GLU A 207 38.69 -4.79 -24.30
C GLU A 207 38.56 -5.53 -22.94
N GLU A 208 39.65 -5.57 -22.16
CA GLU A 208 39.64 -6.15 -20.81
C GLU A 208 38.59 -5.49 -19.93
N LEU A 209 37.84 -6.28 -19.15
CA LEU A 209 36.86 -5.76 -18.20
C LEU A 209 37.51 -4.86 -17.15
N ASP A 210 37.03 -3.63 -17.06
CA ASP A 210 37.34 -2.71 -15.97
C ASP A 210 36.52 -3.07 -14.72
N TRP A 211 37.06 -3.98 -13.92
CA TRP A 211 36.48 -4.43 -12.65
C TRP A 211 36.26 -3.28 -11.65
N GLU A 212 37.06 -2.22 -11.69
CA GLU A 212 36.93 -1.08 -10.77
C GLU A 212 35.69 -0.25 -11.15
N SER A 213 35.54 0.08 -12.44
CA SER A 213 34.35 0.75 -12.97
C SER A 213 33.08 -0.08 -12.74
N LEU A 214 33.12 -1.39 -13.01
CA LEU A 214 32.00 -2.30 -12.79
C LEU A 214 31.58 -2.33 -11.31
N GLY A 215 32.54 -2.46 -10.39
CA GLY A 215 32.27 -2.45 -8.95
C GLY A 215 31.66 -1.12 -8.48
N GLY A 216 32.12 0.01 -9.02
CA GLY A 216 31.56 1.33 -8.75
C GLY A 216 30.11 1.48 -9.22
N GLN A 217 29.80 1.00 -10.43
CA GLN A 217 28.44 1.03 -10.99
C GLN A 217 27.48 0.12 -10.20
N LEU A 218 27.92 -1.09 -9.82
CA LEU A 218 27.14 -2.00 -8.97
C LEU A 218 26.86 -1.39 -7.59
N SER A 219 27.85 -0.75 -6.97
CA SER A 219 27.68 -0.08 -5.66
C SER A 219 26.65 1.06 -5.73
N SER A 220 26.58 1.76 -6.87
CA SER A 220 25.54 2.77 -7.11
C SER A 220 24.15 2.15 -7.20
N VAL A 221 24.02 1.02 -7.89
CA VAL A 221 22.75 0.27 -7.99
C VAL A 221 22.32 -0.26 -6.63
N GLU A 222 23.23 -0.87 -5.88
CA GLU A 222 22.98 -1.36 -4.51
C GLU A 222 22.50 -0.21 -3.61
N SER A 223 23.14 0.96 -3.68
CA SER A 223 22.71 2.14 -2.93
C SER A 223 21.30 2.60 -3.32
N ASP A 224 20.96 2.59 -4.61
CA ASP A 224 19.62 2.96 -5.10
C ASP A 224 18.52 2.00 -4.61
N LEU A 225 18.81 0.70 -4.62
CA LEU A 225 17.94 -0.36 -4.09
C LEU A 225 17.80 -0.24 -2.57
N GLY A 226 18.89 0.04 -1.85
CA GLY A 226 18.89 0.29 -0.40
C GLY A 226 17.97 1.46 -0.03
N ARG A 227 18.09 2.60 -0.74
CA ARG A 227 17.19 3.76 -0.55
C ARG A 227 15.72 3.43 -0.79
N LEU A 228 15.42 2.51 -1.71
CA LEU A 228 14.03 2.04 -1.92
C LEU A 228 13.55 1.17 -0.77
N LEU A 229 14.40 0.26 -0.27
CA LEU A 229 14.11 -0.61 0.87
C LEU A 229 13.85 0.19 2.15
N ASP A 230 14.57 1.29 2.36
CA ASP A 230 14.35 2.21 3.48
C ASP A 230 12.92 2.78 3.50
N THR A 231 12.26 2.90 2.33
CA THR A 231 10.86 3.36 2.25
C THR A 231 9.82 2.28 2.61
N ALA A 232 10.23 1.01 2.67
CA ALA A 232 9.29 -0.10 2.79
C ALA A 232 8.54 -0.11 4.13
N PHE A 233 9.19 0.37 5.19
CA PHE A 233 8.59 0.48 6.50
C PHE A 233 7.40 1.47 6.48
N VAL A 234 7.64 2.67 5.95
CA VAL A 234 6.58 3.68 5.73
C VAL A 234 5.48 3.14 4.82
N GLY A 235 5.88 2.42 3.77
CA GLY A 235 4.94 1.75 2.86
C GLY A 235 4.02 0.75 3.55
N ARG A 236 4.56 -0.07 4.46
CA ARG A 236 3.77 -1.00 5.28
C ARG A 236 2.84 -0.27 6.24
N ALA A 237 3.33 0.74 6.94
CA ALA A 237 2.53 1.55 7.85
C ALA A 237 1.33 2.20 7.13
N LEU A 238 1.52 2.64 5.88
CA LEU A 238 0.46 3.19 5.05
C LEU A 238 -0.54 2.13 4.54
N SER A 239 -0.07 0.95 4.14
CA SER A 239 -0.91 -0.07 3.49
C SER A 239 -1.67 -0.93 4.50
N GLN A 240 -1.02 -1.35 5.57
CA GLN A 240 -1.59 -2.25 6.59
C GLN A 240 -2.08 -1.50 7.83
N GLY A 241 -1.60 -0.26 8.03
CA GLY A 241 -1.76 0.44 9.29
C GLY A 241 -0.74 -0.02 10.34
N VAL A 242 -0.76 0.64 11.48
CA VAL A 242 0.11 0.34 12.63
C VAL A 242 -0.74 -0.13 13.79
N ARG A 243 -0.58 -1.39 14.21
CA ARG A 243 -1.32 -1.94 15.34
C ARG A 243 -0.79 -1.33 16.62
N THR A 244 -1.68 -0.67 17.35
CA THR A 244 -1.33 0.14 18.50
C THR A 244 -2.08 -0.35 19.74
N ALA A 245 -1.33 -0.73 20.78
CA ALA A 245 -1.87 -1.07 22.09
C ALA A 245 -1.76 0.13 23.03
N ILE A 246 -2.83 0.42 23.79
CA ILE A 246 -2.83 1.43 24.85
C ILE A 246 -2.82 0.73 26.20
N VAL A 247 -1.72 0.85 26.93
CA VAL A 247 -1.49 0.15 28.20
C VAL A 247 -1.27 1.11 29.35
N GLY A 248 -1.51 0.64 30.57
CA GLY A 248 -1.39 1.45 31.78
C GLY A 248 -2.37 0.99 32.85
N LYS A 249 -2.19 1.47 34.08
CA LYS A 249 -3.03 1.09 35.23
C LYS A 249 -4.51 1.49 35.05
N PRO A 250 -5.43 0.94 35.85
CA PRO A 250 -6.79 1.47 35.95
C PRO A 250 -6.78 2.98 36.25
N ASN A 251 -7.75 3.72 35.70
CA ASN A 251 -7.98 5.15 35.97
C ASN A 251 -6.86 6.15 35.59
N VAL A 252 -5.79 5.72 34.90
CA VAL A 252 -4.75 6.63 34.34
C VAL A 252 -5.24 7.49 33.17
N GLY A 253 -6.46 7.21 32.69
CA GLY A 253 -7.10 7.98 31.62
C GLY A 253 -6.89 7.44 30.21
N LYS A 254 -6.65 6.12 30.04
CA LYS A 254 -6.56 5.45 28.73
C LYS A 254 -7.77 5.73 27.83
N SER A 255 -8.99 5.53 28.34
CA SER A 255 -10.23 5.78 27.59
C SER A 255 -10.43 7.25 27.26
N SER A 256 -10.04 8.16 28.15
CA SER A 256 -10.08 9.59 27.90
C SER A 256 -9.09 9.99 26.80
N LEU A 257 -7.88 9.44 26.82
CA LEU A 257 -6.86 9.65 25.78
C LEU A 257 -7.34 9.14 24.42
N LEU A 258 -7.91 7.92 24.40
CA LEU A 258 -8.49 7.35 23.19
C LEU A 258 -9.57 8.26 22.61
N ASN A 259 -10.54 8.68 23.43
CA ASN A 259 -11.60 9.58 22.98
C ASN A 259 -11.06 10.93 22.51
N ALA A 260 -10.03 11.46 23.16
CA ALA A 260 -9.40 12.72 22.75
C ALA A 260 -8.70 12.61 21.38
N LEU A 261 -8.03 11.48 21.11
CA LEU A 261 -7.45 11.17 19.80
C LEU A 261 -8.56 10.98 18.75
N LEU A 262 -9.62 10.23 19.07
CA LEU A 262 -10.77 9.99 18.18
C LEU A 262 -11.58 11.25 17.85
N MET A 263 -11.67 12.21 18.76
CA MET A 263 -12.45 13.45 18.57
C MET A 263 -11.69 14.49 17.73
N ARG A 264 -10.36 14.43 17.70
CA ARG A 264 -9.53 15.31 16.87
C ARG A 264 -9.19 14.71 15.51
N GLU A 265 -9.06 13.40 15.46
CA GLU A 265 -8.74 12.67 14.23
C GLU A 265 -10.00 12.13 13.55
N ARG A 266 -9.92 11.86 12.25
CA ARG A 266 -11.05 11.25 11.54
C ARG A 266 -11.08 9.77 11.89
N ALA A 267 -12.15 9.34 12.56
CA ALA A 267 -12.48 7.92 12.61
C ALA A 267 -12.74 7.44 11.18
N ILE A 268 -11.93 6.51 10.68
CA ILE A 268 -12.18 5.87 9.39
C ILE A 268 -13.19 4.76 9.68
N VAL A 269 -14.48 5.08 9.55
CA VAL A 269 -15.51 4.05 9.62
C VAL A 269 -15.36 3.19 8.37
N SER A 270 -15.00 1.93 8.55
CA SER A 270 -15.05 0.95 7.47
C SER A 270 -16.52 0.55 7.25
N ASP A 271 -17.21 1.27 6.37
CA ASP A 271 -18.51 0.86 5.85
C ASP A 271 -18.33 -0.21 4.74
N ILE A 272 -17.64 -1.32 5.02
CA ILE A 272 -17.67 -2.49 4.14
C ILE A 272 -18.80 -3.41 4.64
N PRO A 273 -19.97 -3.46 3.97
CA PRO A 273 -21.04 -4.35 4.37
C PRO A 273 -20.59 -5.79 4.07
N GLY A 274 -20.43 -6.61 5.11
CA GLY A 274 -20.21 -8.06 4.95
C GLY A 274 -18.90 -8.64 5.46
N THR A 275 -18.02 -7.87 6.13
CA THR A 275 -16.92 -8.49 6.89
C THR A 275 -17.43 -9.05 8.21
N THR A 276 -18.12 -10.19 8.13
CA THR A 276 -18.44 -10.99 9.32
C THR A 276 -17.17 -11.66 9.83
N ARG A 277 -16.71 -11.24 11.02
CA ARG A 277 -16.35 -12.07 12.20
C ARG A 277 -15.15 -11.61 13.02
N ASP A 278 -14.37 -10.67 12.54
CA ASP A 278 -13.28 -10.14 13.34
C ASP A 278 -13.75 -8.88 14.06
N THR A 279 -13.32 -8.77 15.31
CA THR A 279 -13.55 -7.66 16.24
C THR A 279 -13.61 -6.32 15.51
N VAL A 280 -14.56 -5.45 15.86
CA VAL A 280 -14.62 -4.08 15.35
C VAL A 280 -13.37 -3.35 15.82
N GLU A 281 -12.28 -3.47 15.06
CA GLU A 281 -11.03 -2.78 15.29
C GLU A 281 -11.23 -1.34 14.88
N GLU A 282 -10.92 -0.43 15.79
CA GLU A 282 -11.08 1.00 15.55
C GLU A 282 -9.86 1.52 14.79
N LEU A 283 -10.12 2.13 13.63
CA LEU A 283 -9.12 2.74 12.77
C LEU A 283 -9.15 4.25 12.93
N VAL A 284 -8.01 4.83 13.29
CA VAL A 284 -7.81 6.27 13.45
C VAL A 284 -6.72 6.73 12.49
N GLU A 285 -6.96 7.78 11.71
CA GLU A 285 -5.89 8.39 10.91
C GLU A 285 -5.06 9.32 11.82
N ILE A 286 -3.79 9.01 12.08
CA ILE A 286 -2.90 9.91 12.82
C ILE A 286 -1.80 10.37 11.87
N GLY A 287 -1.88 11.64 11.47
CA GLY A 287 -0.87 12.23 10.59
C GLY A 287 -0.70 11.50 9.24
N GLY A 288 -1.80 10.98 8.71
CA GLY A 288 -1.84 10.22 7.46
C GLY A 288 -1.61 8.71 7.62
N ILE A 289 -1.16 8.24 8.79
CA ILE A 289 -0.93 6.82 9.03
C ILE A 289 -2.21 6.20 9.63
N PRO A 290 -2.76 5.11 9.07
CA PRO A 290 -3.83 4.37 9.71
C PRO A 290 -3.31 3.71 10.99
N ILE A 291 -3.88 4.05 12.14
CA ILE A 291 -3.60 3.45 13.43
C ILE A 291 -4.75 2.50 13.78
N GLN A 292 -4.41 1.23 13.99
CA GLN A 292 -5.36 0.17 14.31
C GLN A 292 -5.26 -0.15 15.79
N LEU A 293 -6.30 0.15 16.55
CA LEU A 293 -6.27 -0.02 18.00
C LEU A 293 -6.62 -1.45 18.40
N VAL A 294 -5.70 -2.10 19.11
CA VAL A 294 -5.87 -3.46 19.60
C VAL A 294 -6.59 -3.41 20.96
N ASP A 295 -7.76 -4.07 21.05
CA ASP A 295 -8.59 -4.25 22.25
C ASP A 295 -9.29 -2.98 22.82
N THR A 296 -10.26 -2.42 22.08
CA THR A 296 -11.09 -1.27 22.54
C THR A 296 -12.28 -1.66 23.42
N ALA A 297 -12.64 -2.95 23.52
CA ALA A 297 -13.78 -3.41 24.31
C ALA A 297 -13.59 -3.15 25.82
N GLY A 298 -12.35 -3.23 26.31
CA GLY A 298 -11.98 -2.82 27.67
C GLY A 298 -11.90 -1.30 27.88
N LEU A 299 -11.73 -0.53 26.81
CA LEU A 299 -11.62 0.95 26.86
C LEU A 299 -12.98 1.65 26.81
N ARG A 300 -14.01 1.05 26.18
CA ARG A 300 -15.38 1.59 26.07
C ARG A 300 -16.35 1.14 27.16
N SER A 301 -16.05 0.08 27.91
CA SER A 301 -16.90 -0.42 28.99
C SER A 301 -16.69 0.41 30.27
N SER A 302 -17.31 1.59 30.33
CA SER A 302 -17.52 2.31 31.59
C SER A 302 -18.54 1.54 32.44
N GLY A 303 -18.09 0.59 33.26
CA GLY A 303 -18.99 -0.17 34.14
C GLY A 303 -18.37 -1.42 34.79
N ASP A 304 -17.68 -1.21 35.91
CA ASP A 304 -17.60 -2.00 37.17
C ASP A 304 -17.79 -3.54 37.21
N HIS A 305 -17.56 -4.34 36.16
CA HIS A 305 -17.57 -5.82 36.32
C HIS A 305 -16.70 -6.67 35.37
N VAL A 306 -15.70 -6.12 34.67
CA VAL A 306 -14.82 -6.91 33.76
C VAL A 306 -13.31 -6.75 34.06
N GLU A 307 -12.94 -6.28 35.26
CA GLU A 307 -11.54 -5.94 35.58
C GLU A 307 -10.62 -7.10 36.01
N ARG A 308 -11.07 -8.36 35.95
CA ARG A 308 -10.24 -9.53 36.31
C ARG A 308 -9.73 -10.37 35.12
N LEU A 309 -10.20 -10.09 33.90
CA LEU A 309 -9.71 -10.72 32.65
C LEU A 309 -8.62 -9.89 31.94
N GLY A 310 -8.20 -8.76 32.53
CA GLY A 310 -7.42 -7.72 31.85
C GLY A 310 -5.92 -7.98 31.68
N VAL A 311 -5.28 -8.79 32.54
CA VAL A 311 -3.81 -8.96 32.49
C VAL A 311 -3.36 -9.81 31.30
N SER A 312 -3.97 -10.99 31.08
CA SER A 312 -3.62 -11.84 29.94
C SER A 312 -3.94 -11.18 28.59
N ARG A 313 -5.05 -10.45 28.52
CA ARG A 313 -5.48 -9.70 27.33
C ARG A 313 -4.59 -8.49 27.02
N SER A 314 -4.14 -7.75 28.04
CA SER A 314 -3.15 -6.67 27.83
C SER A 314 -1.81 -7.22 27.36
N VAL A 315 -1.38 -8.39 27.84
CA VAL A 315 -0.16 -9.06 27.35
C VAL A 315 -0.31 -9.48 25.89
N GLU A 316 -1.41 -10.15 25.53
CA GLU A 316 -1.70 -10.52 24.13
C GLU A 316 -1.74 -9.30 23.19
N ALA A 317 -2.38 -8.20 23.62
CA ALA A 317 -2.42 -6.96 22.85
C ALA A 317 -1.03 -6.33 22.67
N MET A 318 -0.18 -6.36 23.70
CA MET A 318 1.21 -5.87 23.63
C MET A 318 2.09 -6.73 22.71
N GLU A 319 1.89 -8.04 22.69
CA GLU A 319 2.65 -8.96 21.82
C GLU A 319 2.32 -8.73 20.34
N GLN A 320 1.08 -8.41 20.02
CA GLN A 320 0.60 -8.19 18.65
C GLN A 320 0.79 -6.76 18.14
N ALA A 321 1.14 -5.81 19.01
CA ALA A 321 1.26 -4.41 18.67
C ALA A 321 2.60 -4.05 18.02
N ASP A 322 2.51 -3.26 16.96
CA ASP A 322 3.64 -2.62 16.28
C ASP A 322 4.04 -1.32 17.02
N LEU A 323 3.12 -0.71 17.78
CA LEU A 323 3.32 0.49 18.60
C LEU A 323 2.64 0.35 19.97
N ILE A 324 3.29 0.78 21.04
CA ILE A 324 2.77 0.68 22.42
C ILE A 324 2.72 2.06 23.06
N LEU A 325 1.52 2.49 23.43
CA LEU A 325 1.27 3.74 24.15
C LEU A 325 1.09 3.44 25.64
N VAL A 326 2.09 3.80 26.45
CA VAL A 326 2.09 3.54 27.89
C VAL A 326 1.60 4.78 28.64
N VAL A 327 0.42 4.70 29.25
CA VAL A 327 -0.22 5.82 29.94
C VAL A 327 0.04 5.76 31.44
N VAL A 328 0.65 6.83 31.96
CA VAL A 328 0.92 7.06 33.39
C VAL A 328 0.16 8.29 33.85
N ASP A 329 -0.36 8.28 35.08
CA ASP A 329 -1.04 9.43 35.68
C ASP A 329 -0.02 10.33 36.41
N LEU A 330 0.26 11.53 35.89
CA LEU A 330 1.21 12.44 36.51
C LEU A 330 0.74 12.96 37.89
N ALA A 331 -0.57 13.05 38.12
CA ALA A 331 -1.12 13.55 39.37
C ALA A 331 -1.11 12.49 40.49
N ALA A 332 -1.29 11.21 40.13
CA ALA A 332 -1.21 10.10 41.07
C ALA A 332 0.23 9.62 41.32
N GLY A 333 1.17 9.97 40.44
CA GLY A 333 2.55 9.48 40.46
C GLY A 333 2.69 8.07 39.90
N TRP A 334 3.91 7.55 39.97
CA TRP A 334 4.30 6.24 39.43
C TRP A 334 4.87 5.33 40.52
N ASP A 335 4.67 4.02 40.36
CA ASP A 335 5.12 3.00 41.32
C ASP A 335 5.79 1.79 40.64
N GLU A 336 6.04 0.75 41.45
CA GLU A 336 6.68 -0.50 41.02
C GLU A 336 5.91 -1.24 39.90
N ALA A 337 4.58 -1.13 39.84
CA ALA A 337 3.80 -1.73 38.77
C ALA A 337 4.02 -1.00 37.42
N ASP A 338 4.25 0.31 37.41
CA ASP A 338 4.61 1.03 36.18
C ASP A 338 6.02 0.63 35.71
N ARG A 339 6.97 0.50 36.65
CA ARG A 339 8.32 -0.01 36.36
C ARG A 339 8.30 -1.40 35.74
N ARG A 340 7.50 -2.32 36.31
CA ARG A 340 7.35 -3.67 35.78
C ARG A 340 6.77 -3.68 34.38
N LEU A 341 5.74 -2.88 34.12
CA LEU A 341 5.13 -2.74 32.79
C LEU A 341 6.19 -2.30 31.76
N LEU A 342 6.97 -1.27 32.09
CA LEU A 342 7.99 -0.73 31.18
C LEU A 342 9.20 -1.66 30.99
N SER A 343 9.59 -2.42 32.01
CA SER A 343 10.75 -3.32 31.95
C SER A 343 10.62 -4.43 30.91
N GLY A 344 9.40 -4.80 30.53
CA GLY A 344 9.11 -5.83 29.53
C GLY A 344 8.89 -5.29 28.12
N LEU A 345 9.04 -3.97 27.91
CA LEU A 345 8.74 -3.31 26.65
C LEU A 345 9.99 -3.01 25.83
N ASP A 346 9.84 -3.08 24.51
CA ASP A 346 10.86 -2.60 23.58
C ASP A 346 10.75 -1.07 23.47
N PRO A 347 11.79 -0.31 23.86
CA PRO A 347 11.80 1.13 23.82
C PRO A 347 11.49 1.71 22.43
N ARG A 348 11.96 1.06 21.36
CA ARG A 348 11.90 1.60 19.99
C ARG A 348 10.47 1.72 19.48
N ARG A 349 9.58 0.83 19.94
CA ARG A 349 8.15 0.79 19.62
C ARG A 349 7.26 1.31 20.74
N SER A 350 7.81 1.97 21.76
CA SER A 350 7.05 2.40 22.94
C SER A 350 7.11 3.91 23.16
N ILE A 351 5.95 4.52 23.39
CA ILE A 351 5.81 5.93 23.77
C ILE A 351 5.20 5.98 25.17
N VAL A 352 5.91 6.62 26.10
CA VAL A 352 5.44 6.86 27.46
C VAL A 352 4.68 8.19 27.51
N ILE A 353 3.50 8.17 28.12
CA ILE A 353 2.52 9.23 28.10
C ILE A 353 2.18 9.62 29.53
N GLY A 354 2.71 10.76 29.97
CA GLY A 354 2.33 11.39 31.24
C GLY A 354 1.00 12.11 31.10
N ASN A 355 -0.10 11.43 31.42
CA ASN A 355 -1.46 11.98 31.31
C ASN A 355 -1.85 12.79 32.57
N LYS A 356 -2.94 13.55 32.46
CA LYS A 356 -3.47 14.48 33.48
C LYS A 356 -2.50 15.61 33.83
N ALA A 357 -1.75 16.08 32.84
CA ALA A 357 -0.83 17.21 32.98
C ALA A 357 -1.52 18.52 33.45
N ASP A 358 -2.84 18.63 33.30
CA ASP A 358 -3.63 19.77 33.79
C ASP A 358 -3.79 19.80 35.32
N LEU A 359 -3.53 18.70 36.01
CA LEU A 359 -3.68 18.58 37.47
C LEU A 359 -2.38 18.85 38.24
N VAL A 360 -1.28 19.14 37.53
CA VAL A 360 0.05 19.32 38.12
C VAL A 360 0.62 20.68 37.70
N GLU A 361 1.36 21.33 38.60
CA GLU A 361 1.90 22.68 38.36
C GLU A 361 3.06 22.67 37.34
N ASP A 362 3.91 21.64 37.37
CA ASP A 362 5.05 21.48 36.46
C ASP A 362 5.10 20.06 35.89
N ALA A 363 4.33 19.84 34.81
CA ALA A 363 4.28 18.55 34.12
C ALA A 363 5.63 18.16 33.50
N GLN A 364 6.48 19.13 33.12
CA GLN A 364 7.75 18.86 32.48
C GLN A 364 8.79 18.37 33.49
N ALA A 365 8.83 18.96 34.70
CA ALA A 365 9.65 18.45 35.79
C ALA A 365 9.24 17.01 36.18
N LEU A 366 7.94 16.76 36.32
CA LEU A 366 7.43 15.42 36.64
C LEU A 366 7.71 14.39 35.55
N LEU A 367 7.70 14.78 34.28
CA LEU A 367 8.14 13.93 33.16
C LEU A 367 9.61 13.53 33.27
N CYS A 368 10.49 14.48 33.62
CA CYS A 368 11.91 14.21 33.84
C CYS A 368 12.09 13.26 35.03
N ASP A 369 11.41 13.52 36.15
CA ASP A 369 11.45 12.65 37.32
C ASP A 369 10.94 11.24 37.01
N LEU A 370 9.88 11.13 36.20
CA LEU A 370 9.33 9.88 35.70
C LEU A 370 10.38 9.14 34.86
N ALA A 371 11.01 9.84 33.91
CA ALA A 371 12.06 9.27 33.07
C ALA A 371 13.27 8.77 33.90
N GLU A 372 13.72 9.53 34.89
CA GLU A 372 14.81 9.13 35.79
C GLU A 372 14.41 7.93 36.67
N CYS A 373 13.24 8.00 37.31
CA CYS A 373 12.76 6.97 38.23
C CYS A 373 12.51 5.62 37.55
N LEU A 374 12.23 5.63 36.26
CA LEU A 374 12.02 4.45 35.43
C LEU A 374 13.31 3.98 34.74
N GLY A 375 14.43 4.67 34.96
CA GLY A 375 15.73 4.31 34.37
C GLY A 375 15.82 4.58 32.87
N LEU A 376 15.03 5.52 32.35
CA LEU A 376 15.02 5.90 30.93
C LEU A 376 16.13 6.92 30.57
N LEU A 377 16.88 7.41 31.57
CA LEU A 377 17.99 8.36 31.44
C LEU A 377 19.28 7.78 32.08
N SER A 378 20.46 7.83 31.42
CA SER A 378 21.74 7.57 32.11
C SER A 378 22.26 8.80 32.84
N ARG A 379 23.00 8.54 33.92
CA ARG A 379 23.66 9.55 34.76
C ARG A 379 24.85 10.26 34.09
N GLU A 380 25.34 9.80 32.94
CA GLU A 380 26.60 10.31 32.37
C GLU A 380 26.47 11.66 31.66
N ARG A 381 25.25 12.12 31.32
CA ARG A 381 25.01 13.42 30.67
C ARG A 381 24.41 14.50 31.56
N LEU A 382 24.27 14.25 32.86
CA LEU A 382 23.89 15.30 33.83
C LEU A 382 24.94 16.42 33.97
N ASN A 383 26.13 16.22 33.40
CA ASN A 383 27.25 17.19 33.45
C ASN A 383 27.59 17.86 32.11
N ASP A 384 26.85 17.60 31.03
CA ASP A 384 27.09 18.29 29.75
C ASP A 384 26.28 19.59 29.69
N GLU A 385 26.94 20.73 29.91
CA GLU A 385 26.40 22.09 29.82
C GLU A 385 25.91 22.49 28.40
N HIS A 386 25.90 21.56 27.44
CA HIS A 386 25.47 21.80 26.06
C HIS A 386 24.06 21.25 25.81
N GLY A 387 23.08 21.79 26.54
CA GLY A 387 21.64 21.55 26.37
C GLY A 387 21.14 21.77 24.94
N LYS A 388 21.34 20.77 24.08
CA LYS A 388 20.76 20.66 22.74
C LYS A 388 20.03 19.32 22.62
N ALA A 389 18.87 19.24 23.27
CA ALA A 389 17.80 18.30 22.91
C ALA A 389 16.42 18.78 23.42
N CYS A 390 16.21 20.09 23.54
CA CYS A 390 14.92 20.65 23.93
C CYS A 390 14.29 21.37 22.71
N GLY A 391 13.84 20.57 21.75
CA GLY A 391 12.81 20.99 20.80
C GLY A 391 11.44 20.76 21.43
N LYS A 392 10.47 21.62 21.12
CA LYS A 392 9.15 21.72 21.77
C LYS A 392 8.21 20.49 21.67
N THR A 393 8.69 19.31 21.26
CA THR A 393 7.84 18.24 20.70
C THR A 393 7.94 16.87 21.41
N GLY A 394 8.52 16.80 22.61
CA GLY A 394 8.69 15.56 23.38
C GLY A 394 10.17 15.26 23.68
N LEU A 395 10.42 14.44 24.71
CA LEU A 395 11.77 14.04 25.09
C LEU A 395 12.10 12.68 24.43
N SER A 396 13.09 12.68 23.55
CA SER A 396 13.74 11.43 23.11
C SER A 396 14.82 11.08 24.12
N LEU A 397 14.74 9.87 24.66
CA LEU A 397 15.53 9.38 25.79
C LEU A 397 16.46 8.25 25.36
N GLU A 398 17.28 7.74 26.28
CA GLU A 398 18.19 6.64 25.95
C GLU A 398 17.48 5.36 25.51
N ALA A 399 18.20 4.48 24.82
CA ALA A 399 17.72 3.20 24.30
C ALA A 399 16.54 3.28 23.28
N GLY A 400 16.11 4.49 22.89
CA GLY A 400 15.03 4.71 21.92
C GLY A 400 13.67 5.06 22.53
N TRP A 401 13.61 5.28 23.84
CA TRP A 401 12.38 5.69 24.53
C TRP A 401 11.92 7.09 24.12
N ARG A 402 10.61 7.29 24.02
CA ARG A 402 9.98 8.59 23.76
C ARG A 402 8.98 8.89 24.85
N ILE A 403 8.96 10.12 25.36
CA ILE A 403 8.03 10.52 26.42
C ILE A 403 7.39 11.88 26.17
N VAL A 404 6.10 12.01 26.51
CA VAL A 404 5.31 13.25 26.34
C VAL A 404 4.28 13.43 27.46
N ALA A 405 4.05 14.69 27.86
CA ALA A 405 2.99 15.05 28.79
C ALA A 405 1.75 15.47 28.03
N VAL A 406 0.61 14.99 28.47
CA VAL A 406 -0.69 15.26 27.86
C VAL A 406 -1.74 15.49 28.93
N SER A 407 -2.73 16.29 28.56
CA SER A 407 -4.01 16.30 29.24
C SER A 407 -5.04 15.82 28.24
N ALA A 408 -5.48 14.56 28.39
CA ALA A 408 -6.56 14.02 27.57
C ALA A 408 -7.87 14.83 27.70
N LEU A 409 -8.07 15.52 28.84
CA LEU A 409 -9.25 16.32 29.11
C LEU A 409 -9.24 17.67 28.37
N THR A 410 -8.11 18.39 28.41
CA THR A 410 -7.98 19.73 27.81
C THR A 410 -7.45 19.69 26.37
N GLY A 411 -6.79 18.58 26.00
CA GLY A 411 -6.12 18.38 24.74
C GLY A 411 -4.73 19.02 24.62
N HIS A 412 -4.16 19.51 25.74
CA HIS A 412 -2.77 19.95 25.81
C HIS A 412 -1.82 18.77 25.54
N GLY A 413 -0.77 18.98 24.74
CA GLY A 413 0.25 17.96 24.40
C GLY A 413 -0.17 16.90 23.39
N LEU A 414 -1.44 16.88 22.95
CA LEU A 414 -1.91 15.86 21.99
C LEU A 414 -1.24 15.99 20.62
N GLU A 415 -0.85 17.21 20.23
CA GLU A 415 -0.14 17.46 18.98
C GLU A 415 1.29 16.92 19.02
N ASP A 416 1.96 17.04 20.17
CA ASP A 416 3.30 16.47 20.37
C ASP A 416 3.23 14.94 20.38
N LEU A 417 2.21 14.37 21.05
CA LEU A 417 1.93 12.94 20.99
C LEU A 417 1.68 12.48 19.54
N ARG A 418 0.96 13.27 18.73
CA ARG A 418 0.71 12.98 17.31
C ARG A 418 2.01 12.88 16.52
N LEU A 419 2.91 13.84 16.68
CA LEU A 419 4.22 13.83 16.02
C LEU A 419 5.06 12.62 16.45
N LEU A 420 5.09 12.30 17.75
CA LEU A 420 5.82 11.13 18.24
C LEU A 420 5.24 9.80 17.71
N ILE A 421 3.92 9.69 17.61
CA ILE A 421 3.27 8.54 16.98
C ILE A 421 3.72 8.42 15.52
N GLN A 422 3.71 9.52 14.75
CA GLN A 422 4.16 9.50 13.35
C GLN A 422 5.63 9.08 13.22
N GLU A 423 6.52 9.67 14.03
CA GLU A 423 7.95 9.35 14.00
C GLU A 423 8.23 7.91 14.39
N THR A 424 7.53 7.39 15.40
CA THR A 424 7.69 6.00 15.86
C THR A 424 7.10 5.02 14.84
N ALA A 425 5.92 5.33 14.31
CA ALA A 425 5.25 4.58 13.25
C ALA A 425 6.00 4.61 11.90
N ALA A 426 6.98 5.51 11.74
CA ALA A 426 7.89 5.58 10.60
C ALA A 426 9.33 5.13 10.95
N GLU A 427 9.60 4.61 12.16
CA GLU A 427 10.93 4.19 12.63
C GLU A 427 12.01 5.31 12.50
N GLY A 428 11.59 6.57 12.53
CA GLY A 428 12.47 7.72 12.33
C GLY A 428 12.84 8.02 10.88
N HIS A 429 12.29 7.27 9.91
CA HIS A 429 12.42 7.60 8.49
C HIS A 429 11.57 8.83 8.15
N GLU A 430 12.13 9.71 7.31
CA GLU A 430 11.41 10.90 6.87
C GLU A 430 10.20 10.51 6.02
N PHE A 431 9.04 11.04 6.40
CA PHE A 431 7.77 10.73 5.74
C PHE A 431 7.62 11.57 4.47
N CYS A 432 8.44 11.31 3.46
CA CYS A 432 8.37 11.98 2.17
C CYS A 432 7.42 11.22 1.23
N LEU A 433 6.15 11.63 1.20
CA LEU A 433 5.19 11.03 0.26
C LEU A 433 5.56 11.31 -1.21
N ASP A 434 6.39 12.33 -1.47
CA ASP A 434 6.74 12.81 -2.81
C ASP A 434 7.67 11.88 -3.57
N GLU A 435 8.29 10.91 -2.89
CA GLU A 435 9.07 9.86 -3.50
C GLU A 435 8.26 8.56 -3.70
N PRO A 436 8.63 7.69 -4.65
CA PRO A 436 8.06 6.35 -4.77
C PRO A 436 8.31 5.53 -3.50
N ILE A 437 7.23 5.02 -2.90
CA ILE A 437 7.27 4.22 -1.66
C ILE A 437 7.02 2.74 -1.98
N LEU A 438 7.80 1.87 -1.34
CA LEU A 438 7.68 0.42 -1.47
C LEU A 438 6.59 -0.15 -0.52
N ALA A 439 5.31 0.05 -0.86
CA ALA A 439 4.19 -0.30 0.03
C ALA A 439 3.74 -1.77 -0.01
N ASN A 440 4.07 -2.50 -1.07
CA ASN A 440 3.68 -3.89 -1.26
C ASN A 440 4.79 -4.83 -0.76
N GLU A 441 4.44 -5.78 0.11
CA GLU A 441 5.36 -6.77 0.68
C GLU A 441 6.02 -7.65 -0.41
N ARG A 442 5.30 -7.95 -1.50
CA ARG A 442 5.83 -8.67 -2.66
C ARG A 442 6.94 -7.87 -3.33
N HIS A 443 6.71 -6.58 -3.55
CA HIS A 443 7.74 -5.70 -4.13
C HIS A 443 8.94 -5.58 -3.20
N ARG A 444 8.71 -5.44 -1.89
CA ARG A 444 9.77 -5.40 -0.89
C ARG A 444 10.65 -6.64 -0.95
N ALA A 445 10.05 -7.83 -0.97
CA ALA A 445 10.78 -9.10 -1.08
C ALA A 445 11.62 -9.18 -2.36
N LEU A 446 11.07 -8.78 -3.51
CA LEU A 446 11.78 -8.83 -4.80
C LEU A 446 12.90 -7.77 -4.90
N VAL A 447 12.69 -6.56 -4.35
CA VAL A 447 13.75 -5.54 -4.26
C VAL A 447 14.86 -6.00 -3.31
N GLN A 448 14.50 -6.61 -2.17
CA GLN A 448 15.47 -7.18 -1.23
C GLN A 448 16.29 -8.30 -1.87
N GLU A 449 15.64 -9.20 -2.60
CA GLU A 449 16.30 -10.24 -3.37
C GLU A 449 17.27 -9.64 -4.41
N SER A 450 16.83 -8.64 -5.17
CA SER A 450 17.71 -7.93 -6.12
C SER A 450 18.89 -7.23 -5.43
N PHE A 451 18.68 -6.67 -4.25
CA PHE A 451 19.72 -6.02 -3.44
C PHE A 451 20.78 -7.04 -3.00
N GLU A 452 20.35 -8.19 -2.48
CA GLU A 452 21.24 -9.28 -2.04
C GLU A 452 22.06 -9.87 -3.21
N TRP A 453 21.44 -10.10 -4.37
CA TRP A 453 22.16 -10.57 -5.56
C TRP A 453 23.15 -9.53 -6.09
N THR A 454 22.79 -8.23 -6.04
CA THR A 454 23.72 -7.15 -6.41
C THR A 454 24.92 -7.13 -5.45
N GLY A 455 24.70 -7.30 -4.14
CA GLY A 455 25.77 -7.43 -3.14
C GLY A 455 26.69 -8.64 -3.38
N SER A 456 26.11 -9.78 -3.78
CA SER A 456 26.88 -10.97 -4.19
C SER A 456 27.76 -10.69 -5.41
N ALA A 457 27.22 -10.01 -6.43
CA ALA A 457 27.97 -9.60 -7.62
C ALA A 457 29.12 -8.65 -7.25
N ILE A 458 28.91 -7.67 -6.36
CA ILE A 458 29.96 -6.77 -5.85
C ILE A 458 31.06 -7.56 -5.14
N ALA A 459 30.70 -8.52 -4.30
CA ALA A 459 31.66 -9.39 -3.63
C ALA A 459 32.44 -10.26 -4.63
N GLY A 460 31.79 -10.73 -5.70
CA GLY A 460 32.41 -11.43 -6.82
C GLY A 460 33.44 -10.58 -7.54
N VAL A 461 33.08 -9.35 -7.91
CA VAL A 461 33.97 -8.35 -8.52
C VAL A 461 35.20 -8.07 -7.63
N ALA A 462 34.98 -7.81 -6.34
CA ALA A 462 36.06 -7.50 -5.40
C ALA A 462 37.07 -8.65 -5.23
N ARG A 463 36.61 -9.90 -5.36
CA ARG A 463 37.45 -11.11 -5.28
C ARG A 463 38.02 -11.53 -6.63
N ARG A 464 37.66 -10.85 -7.72
CA ARG A 464 37.90 -11.29 -9.11
C ARG A 464 37.45 -12.74 -9.31
N ALA A 465 36.23 -13.04 -8.87
CA ALA A 465 35.58 -14.30 -9.18
C ALA A 465 35.45 -14.48 -10.70
N GLY A 466 35.26 -15.71 -11.18
CA GLY A 466 35.05 -15.95 -12.60
C GLY A 466 33.84 -15.17 -13.13
N GLU A 467 33.97 -14.61 -14.33
CA GLU A 467 32.97 -13.77 -14.99
C GLU A 467 31.58 -14.43 -15.03
N GLU A 468 31.53 -15.74 -15.26
CA GLU A 468 30.30 -16.55 -15.24
C GLU A 468 29.52 -16.44 -13.92
N LEU A 469 30.21 -16.43 -12.77
CA LEU A 469 29.55 -16.32 -11.46
C LEU A 469 28.92 -14.94 -11.27
N VAL A 470 29.63 -13.89 -11.68
CA VAL A 470 29.12 -12.52 -11.61
C VAL A 470 27.93 -12.35 -12.56
N CYS A 471 27.97 -12.95 -13.76
CA CYS A 471 26.84 -12.97 -14.69
C CYS A 471 25.60 -13.63 -14.08
N GLU A 472 25.73 -14.78 -13.42
CA GLU A 472 24.60 -15.46 -12.77
C GLU A 472 23.97 -14.63 -11.64
N ASP A 473 24.79 -13.98 -10.83
CA ASP A 473 24.30 -13.07 -9.78
C ASP A 473 23.53 -11.89 -10.41
N LEU A 474 24.04 -11.29 -11.48
CA LEU A 474 23.36 -10.18 -12.17
C LEU A 474 22.07 -10.62 -12.87
N ARG A 475 22.03 -11.80 -13.50
CA ARG A 475 20.79 -12.36 -14.07
C ARG A 475 19.73 -12.51 -12.99
N SER A 476 20.11 -13.01 -11.82
CA SER A 476 19.21 -13.16 -10.67
C SER A 476 18.68 -11.83 -10.17
N ALA A 477 19.53 -10.80 -10.08
CA ALA A 477 19.11 -9.44 -9.72
C ALA A 477 18.14 -8.83 -10.75
N VAL A 478 18.45 -8.94 -12.05
CA VAL A 478 17.59 -8.45 -13.14
C VAL A 478 16.22 -9.13 -13.13
N GLY A 479 16.19 -10.45 -12.91
CA GLY A 479 14.96 -11.23 -12.89
C GLY A 479 14.08 -10.93 -11.68
N ALA A 480 14.68 -10.70 -10.51
CA ALA A 480 13.94 -10.24 -9.33
C ALA A 480 13.19 -8.91 -9.60
N LEU A 481 13.83 -7.93 -10.24
CA LEU A 481 13.16 -6.68 -10.62
C LEU A 481 12.14 -6.88 -11.75
N GLY A 482 12.42 -7.75 -12.73
CA GLY A 482 11.49 -8.07 -13.83
C GLY A 482 10.17 -8.69 -13.36
N ARG A 483 10.20 -9.46 -12.27
CA ARG A 483 8.99 -10.01 -11.62
C ARG A 483 8.11 -8.94 -10.95
N ILE A 484 8.62 -7.74 -10.68
CA ILE A 484 7.83 -6.65 -10.07
C ILE A 484 6.91 -6.00 -11.11
N THR A 485 7.51 -5.58 -12.22
CA THR A 485 6.86 -4.84 -13.32
C THR A 485 6.17 -5.76 -14.33
N GLY A 486 6.52 -7.05 -14.33
CA GLY A 486 5.85 -8.08 -15.12
C GLY A 486 6.52 -8.37 -16.47
N GLU A 487 7.81 -8.11 -16.61
CA GLU A 487 8.61 -8.61 -17.74
C GLU A 487 8.98 -10.09 -17.57
N GLU A 488 9.04 -10.56 -16.32
CA GLU A 488 9.18 -11.99 -16.00
C GLU A 488 7.92 -12.45 -15.28
N LEU A 489 7.09 -13.21 -15.98
CA LEU A 489 5.78 -13.66 -15.50
C LEU A 489 5.73 -15.17 -15.37
N THR A 490 5.13 -15.64 -14.29
CA THR A 490 4.61 -16.99 -14.17
C THR A 490 3.08 -16.94 -14.12
N PRO A 491 2.36 -17.92 -14.70
CA PRO A 491 0.89 -17.97 -14.64
C PRO A 491 0.37 -17.93 -13.20
N ASP A 492 1.02 -18.68 -12.29
CA ASP A 492 0.64 -18.76 -10.87
C ASP A 492 0.70 -17.39 -10.17
N LEU A 493 1.69 -16.55 -10.50
CA LEU A 493 1.84 -15.22 -9.94
C LEU A 493 0.69 -14.29 -10.36
N LEU A 494 0.29 -14.34 -11.64
CA LEU A 494 -0.82 -13.55 -12.14
C LEU A 494 -2.12 -13.94 -11.43
N ASP A 495 -2.37 -15.24 -11.30
CA ASP A 495 -3.57 -15.74 -10.62
C ASP A 495 -3.58 -15.39 -9.12
N GLU A 496 -2.44 -15.47 -8.44
CA GLU A 496 -2.32 -15.02 -7.04
C GLU A 496 -2.66 -13.54 -6.89
N ILE A 497 -2.13 -12.68 -7.77
CA ILE A 497 -2.35 -11.22 -7.70
C ILE A 497 -3.82 -10.89 -7.98
N PHE A 498 -4.36 -11.36 -9.10
CA PHE A 498 -5.71 -10.96 -9.54
C PHE A 498 -6.84 -11.63 -8.75
N SER A 499 -6.59 -12.78 -8.12
CA SER A 499 -7.58 -13.42 -7.23
C SER A 499 -7.92 -12.59 -5.99
N ARG A 500 -7.05 -11.65 -5.59
CA ARG A 500 -7.27 -10.74 -4.44
C ARG A 500 -8.12 -9.50 -4.79
N PHE A 501 -8.41 -9.28 -6.07
CA PHE A 501 -9.22 -8.14 -6.52
C PHE A 501 -10.71 -8.42 -6.35
N CYS A 502 -11.52 -7.37 -6.38
CA CYS A 502 -12.97 -7.51 -6.40
C CYS A 502 -13.47 -7.92 -7.80
N LEU A 503 -14.72 -8.41 -7.85
CA LEU A 503 -15.44 -8.55 -9.11
C LEU A 503 -15.78 -7.17 -9.66
N GLY A 504 -15.55 -6.95 -10.97
CA GLY A 504 -15.92 -5.70 -11.65
C GLY A 504 -14.92 -4.54 -11.49
N LYS A 505 -13.97 -4.65 -10.55
CA LYS A 505 -12.58 -4.19 -10.69
C LYS A 505 -11.68 -4.69 -9.57
#